data_AF-A0A7M3MDX0-F1
#
_entry.id   AF-A0A7M3MDX0-F1
#
_cell.length_a   1.000
_cell.length_b   1.000
_cell.length_c   1.000
_cell.angle_alpha   90.00
_cell.angle_beta   90.00
_cell.angle_gamma   90.00
#
_symmetry.space_group_name_H-M   'P 1'
#
loop_
_entity.id
_entity.type
_entity.pdbx_description
1 polymer ?
#
loop_
_entity_poly.entity_id
_entity_poly.type
_entity_poly.pdbx_seq_one_letter_code
_entity_poly.pdbx_strand_id
1 'polypeptide(L)'
;MIKCLLFFACAALSVMLCQNAHAHSRQGLERITLQSETLIPDQIAFYLEPHVNNRIDEDGRKFRYQLWEFHEIKVHDGLAEVHVLINDSRTAQQSPEVLYLQRNADNTWNHVEADGQIIEERIYTFVNPDGSISSGGHGPVTSKAGGHTYFMAAGVVVLGGVGFLLARRRRKNSRM
;
A
#
# COMPACT_ATOMS: atom_id res chain seq x y z
N MET A 1 48.27 9.90 5.93
CA MET A 1 47.44 9.77 4.71
C MET A 1 46.57 8.49 4.73
N ILE A 2 45.92 8.16 5.85
CA ILE A 2 45.08 6.94 5.99
C ILE A 2 43.62 7.29 6.38
N LYS A 3 43.34 8.56 6.72
CA LYS A 3 42.01 9.00 7.17
C LYS A 3 41.03 9.36 6.04
N CYS A 4 41.50 9.48 4.78
CA CYS A 4 40.63 9.78 3.64
C CYS A 4 40.01 8.54 2.98
N LEU A 5 40.53 7.33 3.23
CA LEU A 5 40.05 6.11 2.57
C LEU A 5 38.75 5.55 3.20
N LEU A 6 38.49 5.85 4.48
CA LEU A 6 37.34 5.32 5.22
C LEU A 6 36.03 6.07 4.93
N PHE A 7 36.09 7.32 4.48
CA PHE A 7 34.88 8.09 4.14
C PHE A 7 34.28 7.70 2.78
N PHE A 8 35.09 7.18 1.85
CA PHE A 8 34.61 6.72 0.55
C PHE A 8 33.91 5.35 0.60
N ALA A 9 34.28 4.50 1.56
CA ALA A 9 33.68 3.16 1.70
C ALA A 9 32.23 3.21 2.22
N CYS A 10 31.89 4.17 3.09
CA CYS A 10 30.51 4.31 3.59
C CYS A 10 29.56 4.91 2.55
N ALA A 11 30.03 5.82 1.69
CA ALA A 11 29.20 6.43 0.66
C ALA A 11 28.80 5.44 -0.46
N ALA A 12 29.66 4.45 -0.76
CA ALA A 12 29.36 3.42 -1.75
C ALA A 12 28.33 2.38 -1.24
N LEU A 13 28.28 2.13 0.07
CA LEU A 13 27.32 1.19 0.67
C LEU A 13 25.90 1.78 0.73
N SER A 14 25.77 3.11 0.84
CA SER A 14 24.47 3.79 0.87
C SER A 14 23.74 3.81 -0.48
N VAL A 15 24.47 3.67 -1.60
CA VAL A 15 23.86 3.67 -2.95
C VAL A 15 23.27 2.28 -3.31
N MET A 16 23.69 1.21 -2.63
CA MET A 16 23.22 -0.15 -2.93
C MET A 16 21.89 -0.53 -2.24
N LEU A 17 21.37 0.28 -1.32
CA LEU A 17 20.12 0.00 -0.60
C LEU A 17 18.87 0.68 -1.20
N CYS A 18 18.99 1.32 -2.37
CA CYS A 18 17.86 2.02 -3.02
C CYS A 18 17.08 1.17 -4.04
N GLN A 19 17.16 -0.17 -4.03
CA GLN A 19 16.64 -1.00 -5.14
C GLN A 19 15.21 -1.53 -5.02
N ASN A 20 14.43 -1.20 -3.99
CA ASN A 20 13.10 -1.81 -3.85
C ASN A 20 11.93 -0.92 -4.29
N ALA A 21 12.16 0.03 -5.21
CA ALA A 21 11.07 0.62 -5.97
C ALA A 21 10.79 -0.26 -7.19
N HIS A 22 10.00 -1.33 -7.01
CA HIS A 22 9.57 -2.21 -8.08
C HIS A 22 8.58 -1.49 -9.01
N ALA A 23 9.10 -0.68 -9.93
CA ALA A 23 8.27 -0.13 -10.99
C ALA A 23 7.86 -1.27 -11.94
N HIS A 24 6.60 -1.73 -11.84
CA HIS A 24 6.06 -2.68 -12.80
C HIS A 24 6.05 -2.06 -14.20
N SER A 25 6.91 -2.57 -15.10
CA SER A 25 6.91 -2.16 -16.51
C SER A 25 5.57 -2.57 -17.15
N ARG A 26 4.90 -1.62 -17.80
CA ARG A 26 3.60 -1.82 -18.47
C ARG A 26 3.74 -2.10 -19.97
N GLN A 27 4.97 -2.09 -20.48
CA GLN A 27 5.21 -2.20 -21.91
C GLN A 27 4.85 -3.60 -22.40
N GLY A 28 3.90 -3.68 -23.34
CA GLY A 28 3.42 -4.95 -23.89
C GLY A 28 2.35 -5.67 -23.05
N LEU A 29 1.88 -5.06 -21.97
CA LEU A 29 0.79 -5.60 -21.15
C LEU A 29 -0.56 -5.01 -21.56
N GLU A 30 -1.62 -5.79 -21.38
CA GLU A 30 -3.00 -5.39 -21.61
C GLU A 30 -3.70 -5.06 -20.29
N ARG A 31 -4.40 -3.93 -20.24
CA ARG A 31 -5.20 -3.53 -19.09
C ARG A 31 -6.53 -4.29 -19.11
N ILE A 32 -6.83 -4.98 -18.02
CA ILE A 32 -8.10 -5.68 -17.83
C ILE A 32 -8.74 -5.29 -16.50
N THR A 33 -10.05 -5.49 -16.36
CA THR A 33 -10.71 -5.41 -15.05
C THR A 33 -10.25 -6.58 -14.19
N LEU A 34 -9.93 -6.32 -12.93
CA LEU A 34 -9.53 -7.37 -12.01
C LEU A 34 -10.74 -8.23 -11.65
N GLN A 35 -10.67 -9.51 -12.02
CA GLN A 35 -11.75 -10.50 -11.83
C GLN A 35 -11.30 -11.76 -11.07
N SER A 36 -10.00 -11.85 -10.72
CA SER A 36 -9.43 -13.01 -10.05
C SER A 36 -10.10 -13.25 -8.69
N GLU A 37 -10.47 -14.49 -8.42
CA GLU A 37 -11.05 -14.88 -7.13
C GLU A 37 -10.02 -14.83 -6.00
N THR A 38 -8.80 -15.26 -6.30
CA THR A 38 -7.64 -15.08 -5.42
C THR A 38 -6.91 -13.80 -5.80
N LEU A 39 -6.77 -12.88 -4.85
CA LEU A 39 -6.02 -11.65 -5.04
C LEU A 39 -4.52 -11.93 -4.83
N ILE A 40 -3.72 -11.64 -5.84
CA ILE A 40 -2.26 -11.74 -5.78
C ILE A 40 -1.67 -10.32 -5.68
N PRO A 41 -0.70 -10.07 -4.79
CA PRO A 41 -0.09 -8.73 -4.62
C PRO A 41 0.31 -8.06 -5.93
N ASP A 42 1.03 -8.77 -6.80
CA ASP A 42 1.46 -8.24 -8.10
C ASP A 42 0.28 -7.75 -8.97
N GLN A 43 -0.88 -8.41 -8.91
CA GLN A 43 -2.05 -7.99 -9.70
C GLN A 43 -2.69 -6.72 -9.14
N ILE A 44 -2.82 -6.62 -7.81
CA ILE A 44 -3.45 -5.46 -7.16
C ILE A 44 -2.51 -4.26 -7.10
N ALA A 45 -1.19 -4.47 -7.11
CA ALA A 45 -0.17 -3.43 -7.10
C ALA A 45 -0.33 -2.43 -8.25
N PHE A 46 -0.65 -2.94 -9.46
CA PHE A 46 -0.91 -2.10 -10.63
C PHE A 46 -1.95 -1.01 -10.42
N TYR A 47 -2.92 -1.22 -9.52
CA TYR A 47 -3.92 -0.24 -9.14
C TYR A 47 -3.56 0.50 -7.85
N LEU A 48 -3.16 -0.23 -6.79
CA LEU A 48 -2.96 0.35 -5.46
C LEU A 48 -1.72 1.25 -5.36
N GLU A 49 -0.62 0.92 -6.04
CA GLU A 49 0.58 1.77 -6.02
C GLU A 49 0.30 3.16 -6.62
N PRO A 50 -0.26 3.29 -7.86
CA PRO A 50 -0.67 4.61 -8.36
C PRO A 50 -1.69 5.29 -7.47
N HIS A 51 -2.62 4.56 -6.86
CA HIS A 51 -3.62 5.14 -5.97
C HIS A 51 -2.95 5.82 -4.76
N VAL A 52 -2.05 5.12 -4.06
CA VAL A 52 -1.29 5.67 -2.93
C VAL A 52 -0.40 6.82 -3.38
N ASN A 53 0.34 6.64 -4.48
CA ASN A 53 1.25 7.66 -5.02
C ASN A 53 0.53 8.96 -5.42
N ASN A 54 -0.76 8.89 -5.77
CA ASN A 54 -1.56 10.04 -6.17
C ASN A 54 -2.27 10.76 -5.00
N ARG A 55 -2.13 10.28 -3.76
CA ARG A 55 -2.66 10.96 -2.57
C ARG A 55 -2.09 12.37 -2.49
N ILE A 56 -2.96 13.33 -2.19
CA ILE A 56 -2.62 14.73 -2.03
C ILE A 56 -2.24 14.96 -0.57
N ASP A 57 -1.03 15.46 -0.33
CA ASP A 57 -0.58 15.83 1.02
C ASP A 57 -1.15 17.18 1.49
N GLU A 58 -0.76 17.61 2.69
CA GLU A 58 -1.26 18.87 3.27
C GLU A 58 -0.83 20.11 2.47
N ASP A 59 0.22 20.00 1.67
CA ASP A 59 0.78 21.06 0.81
C ASP A 59 0.21 21.01 -0.61
N GLY A 60 -0.72 20.08 -0.90
CA GLY A 60 -1.32 19.92 -2.22
C GLY A 60 -0.47 19.13 -3.22
N ARG A 61 0.56 18.41 -2.77
CA ARG A 61 1.51 17.67 -3.62
C ARG A 61 1.19 16.19 -3.70
N LYS A 62 1.60 15.56 -4.80
CA LYS A 62 1.53 14.10 -5.04
C LYS A 62 2.89 13.45 -4.82
N PHE A 63 2.90 12.11 -4.82
CA PHE A 63 4.08 11.25 -4.75
C PHE A 63 4.84 11.27 -3.41
N ARG A 64 4.26 11.87 -2.37
CA ARG A 64 4.82 11.81 -1.01
C ARG A 64 4.73 10.41 -0.43
N TYR A 65 3.55 9.80 -0.54
CA TYR A 65 3.26 8.47 -0.01
C TYR A 65 3.54 7.42 -1.08
N GLN A 66 4.18 6.34 -0.68
CA GLN A 66 4.53 5.22 -1.57
C GLN A 66 4.12 3.92 -0.91
N LEU A 67 3.44 3.05 -1.65
CA LEU A 67 3.21 1.67 -1.20
C LEU A 67 4.56 0.95 -1.27
N TRP A 68 5.07 0.55 -0.11
CA TRP A 68 6.39 -0.05 0.04
C TRP A 68 6.32 -1.58 -0.01
N GLU A 69 5.34 -2.16 0.68
CA GLU A 69 5.24 -3.61 0.82
C GLU A 69 3.80 -4.06 1.06
N PHE A 70 3.44 -5.21 0.49
CA PHE A 70 2.23 -5.97 0.84
C PHE A 70 2.57 -6.97 1.95
N HIS A 71 1.97 -6.79 3.12
CA HIS A 71 2.19 -7.69 4.26
C HIS A 71 1.27 -8.90 4.23
N GLU A 72 -0.02 -8.67 4.01
CA GLU A 72 -1.04 -9.72 4.13
C GLU A 72 -2.29 -9.34 3.33
N ILE A 73 -2.97 -10.32 2.75
CA ILE A 73 -4.28 -10.15 2.14
C ILE A 73 -5.24 -11.14 2.79
N LYS A 74 -6.26 -10.64 3.50
CA LYS A 74 -7.32 -11.48 4.10
C LYS A 74 -8.59 -11.31 3.32
N VAL A 75 -9.11 -12.41 2.77
CA VAL A 75 -10.39 -12.41 2.05
C VAL A 75 -11.44 -13.12 2.89
N HIS A 76 -12.55 -12.44 3.18
CA HIS A 76 -13.69 -12.98 3.91
C HIS A 76 -14.99 -12.40 3.35
N ASP A 77 -15.95 -13.26 3.00
CA ASP A 77 -17.28 -12.88 2.52
C ASP A 77 -17.31 -11.80 1.41
N GLY A 78 -16.35 -11.88 0.47
CA GLY A 78 -16.24 -10.93 -0.63
C GLY A 78 -15.62 -9.57 -0.26
N LEU A 79 -15.15 -9.39 0.98
CA LEU A 79 -14.29 -8.28 1.38
C LEU A 79 -12.85 -8.76 1.48
N ALA A 80 -11.92 -8.00 0.93
CA ALA A 80 -10.50 -8.21 1.09
C ALA A 80 -9.87 -7.06 1.89
N GLU A 81 -9.18 -7.42 2.97
CA GLU A 81 -8.29 -6.53 3.73
C GLU A 81 -6.88 -6.68 3.19
N VAL A 82 -6.36 -5.64 2.55
CA VAL A 82 -5.00 -5.59 2.01
C VAL A 82 -4.14 -4.81 2.99
N HIS A 83 -3.39 -5.53 3.81
CA HIS A 83 -2.45 -4.94 4.76
C HIS A 83 -1.17 -4.54 4.03
N VAL A 84 -0.83 -3.25 4.08
CA VAL A 84 0.31 -2.67 3.39
C VAL A 84 1.16 -1.83 4.32
N LEU A 85 2.39 -1.59 3.92
CA LEU A 85 3.27 -0.59 4.53
C LEU A 85 3.42 0.59 3.59
N ILE A 86 3.08 1.79 4.06
CA ILE A 86 3.22 3.03 3.30
C ILE A 86 4.47 3.77 3.79
N ASN A 87 5.36 4.11 2.87
CA ASN A 87 6.50 4.98 3.13
C ASN A 87 6.12 6.44 2.88
N ASP A 88 6.36 7.31 3.85
CA ASP A 88 6.29 8.76 3.70
C ASP A 88 7.67 9.29 3.32
N SER A 89 7.87 9.61 2.04
CA SER A 89 9.16 10.10 1.52
C SER A 89 9.62 11.42 2.16
N ARG A 90 8.73 12.20 2.80
CA ARG A 90 9.09 13.44 3.49
C ARG A 90 9.77 13.17 4.84
N THR A 91 9.31 12.15 5.55
CA THR A 91 9.75 11.84 6.92
C THR A 91 10.59 10.57 7.00
N ALA A 92 10.66 9.80 5.91
CA ALA A 92 11.20 8.44 5.85
C ALA A 92 10.58 7.47 6.88
N GLN A 93 9.36 7.78 7.34
CA GLN A 93 8.62 6.91 8.24
C GLN A 93 7.76 5.93 7.44
N GLN A 94 7.68 4.71 7.96
CA GLN A 94 6.81 3.67 7.45
C GLN A 94 5.61 3.51 8.38
N SER A 95 4.41 3.52 7.82
CA SER A 95 3.15 3.36 8.56
C SER A 95 2.35 2.19 8.01
N PRO A 96 1.90 1.25 8.85
CA PRO A 96 1.00 0.19 8.41
C PRO A 96 -0.38 0.78 8.09
N GLU A 97 -1.00 0.27 7.04
CA GLU A 97 -2.34 0.67 6.59
C GLU A 97 -3.12 -0.56 6.09
N VAL A 98 -4.45 -0.48 6.13
CA VAL A 98 -5.35 -1.48 5.56
C VAL A 98 -6.18 -0.82 4.46
N LEU A 99 -6.11 -1.38 3.26
CA LEU A 99 -6.92 -0.98 2.11
C LEU A 99 -7.99 -2.05 1.87
N TYR A 100 -9.20 -1.65 1.51
CA TYR A 100 -10.34 -2.57 1.43
C TYR A 100 -10.81 -2.75 -0.01
N LEU A 101 -10.90 -3.99 -0.46
CA LEU A 101 -11.47 -4.31 -1.76
C LEU A 101 -12.76 -5.10 -1.60
N GLN A 102 -13.83 -4.69 -2.28
CA GLN A 102 -15.11 -5.37 -2.23
C GLN A 102 -15.41 -6.08 -3.55
N ARG A 103 -15.78 -7.35 -3.49
CA ARG A 103 -16.14 -8.18 -4.64
C ARG A 103 -17.58 -7.92 -5.05
N ASN A 104 -17.77 -7.67 -6.34
CA ASN A 104 -19.06 -7.47 -6.96
C ASN A 104 -19.69 -8.80 -7.42
N ALA A 105 -21.00 -8.79 -7.68
CA ALA A 105 -21.71 -9.94 -8.22
C ALA A 105 -21.22 -10.39 -9.62
N ASP A 106 -20.61 -9.49 -10.39
CA ASP A 106 -19.98 -9.77 -11.68
C ASP A 106 -18.52 -10.27 -11.56
N ASN A 107 -18.12 -10.67 -10.34
CA ASN A 107 -16.77 -11.11 -9.96
C ASN A 107 -15.66 -10.06 -10.10
N THR A 108 -16.00 -8.81 -10.39
CA THR A 108 -15.02 -7.71 -10.37
C THR A 108 -14.78 -7.20 -8.94
N TRP A 109 -13.75 -6.38 -8.75
CA TRP A 109 -13.43 -5.77 -7.46
C TRP A 109 -13.59 -4.26 -7.49
N ASN A 110 -14.12 -3.68 -6.41
CA ASN A 110 -14.12 -2.24 -6.13
C ASN A 110 -13.08 -1.93 -5.05
N HIS A 111 -12.54 -0.71 -5.06
CA HIS A 111 -11.84 -0.16 -3.91
C HIS A 111 -12.86 0.59 -3.07
N VAL A 112 -12.94 0.28 -1.78
CA VAL A 112 -13.90 0.87 -0.84
C VAL A 112 -13.19 1.43 0.39
N GLU A 113 -13.83 2.39 1.04
CA GLU A 113 -13.48 2.83 2.39
C GLU A 113 -13.85 1.76 3.41
N ALA A 114 -13.34 1.89 4.64
CA ALA A 114 -13.66 0.99 5.75
C ALA A 114 -15.16 0.97 6.12
N ASP A 115 -15.92 2.02 5.77
CA ASP A 115 -17.37 2.09 5.96
C ASP A 115 -18.18 1.57 4.76
N GLY A 116 -17.50 1.07 3.73
CA GLY A 116 -18.11 0.54 2.50
C GLY A 116 -18.42 1.58 1.44
N GLN A 117 -18.07 2.86 1.64
CA GLN A 117 -18.18 3.85 0.57
C GLN A 117 -17.24 3.48 -0.59
N ILE A 118 -17.76 3.47 -1.82
CA ILE A 118 -16.95 3.19 -3.01
C ILE A 118 -15.98 4.35 -3.29
N ILE A 119 -14.70 4.03 -3.35
CA ILE A 119 -13.61 4.91 -3.79
C ILE A 119 -13.45 4.81 -5.30
N GLU A 120 -13.45 3.59 -5.83
CA GLU A 120 -13.33 3.29 -7.27
C GLU A 120 -14.13 2.03 -7.62
N GLU A 121 -14.94 2.11 -8.68
CA GLU A 121 -15.61 0.94 -9.23
C GLU A 121 -14.69 0.19 -10.19
N ARG A 122 -14.73 -1.16 -10.15
CA ARG A 122 -14.08 -2.04 -11.13
C ARG A 122 -12.59 -1.71 -11.33
N ILE A 123 -11.81 -1.95 -10.28
CA ILE A 123 -10.36 -1.78 -10.32
C ILE A 123 -9.72 -2.69 -11.36
N TYR A 124 -8.57 -2.28 -11.87
CA TYR A 124 -7.91 -2.92 -13.00
C TYR A 124 -6.59 -3.60 -12.59
N THR A 125 -6.12 -4.48 -13.47
CA THR A 125 -4.76 -5.02 -13.43
C THR A 125 -4.19 -5.05 -14.85
N PHE A 126 -2.97 -5.54 -15.00
CA PHE A 126 -2.32 -5.76 -16.28
C PHE A 126 -1.92 -7.23 -16.42
N VAL A 127 -2.10 -7.77 -17.63
CA VAL A 127 -1.74 -9.14 -17.99
C VAL A 127 -0.94 -9.15 -19.28
N ASN A 128 -0.22 -10.23 -19.53
CA ASN A 128 0.36 -10.48 -20.84
C ASN A 128 -0.76 -10.63 -21.89
N PRO A 129 -0.48 -10.43 -23.20
CA PRO A 129 -1.48 -10.59 -24.26
C PRO A 129 -2.09 -12.00 -24.36
N ASP A 130 -1.42 -13.01 -23.80
CA ASP A 130 -1.94 -14.38 -23.70
C ASP A 130 -2.84 -14.59 -22.46
N GLY A 131 -3.10 -13.54 -21.69
CA GLY A 131 -3.91 -13.55 -20.47
C GLY A 131 -3.17 -14.02 -19.22
N SER A 132 -1.89 -14.41 -19.32
CA SER A 132 -1.09 -14.80 -18.16
C SER A 132 -0.70 -13.58 -17.30
N ILE A 133 -0.55 -13.81 -16.00
CA ILE A 133 -0.14 -12.75 -15.07
C ILE A 133 1.34 -12.47 -15.29
N SER A 134 1.69 -11.20 -15.55
CA SER A 134 3.07 -10.75 -15.53
C SER A 134 3.53 -10.71 -14.07
N SER A 135 4.22 -11.75 -13.60
CA SER A 135 4.80 -11.73 -12.25
C SER A 135 6.05 -10.85 -12.24
N GLY A 136 6.02 -9.82 -11.39
CA GLY A 136 7.17 -8.95 -11.12
C GLY A 136 8.14 -9.56 -10.10
N GLY A 137 7.82 -10.74 -9.57
CA GLY A 137 8.63 -11.46 -8.59
C GLY A 137 7.91 -11.77 -7.28
N HIS A 138 6.68 -11.31 -7.06
CA HIS A 138 5.90 -11.68 -5.88
C HIS A 138 5.00 -12.87 -6.23
N GLY A 139 5.42 -14.06 -5.79
CA GLY A 139 4.58 -15.25 -5.85
C GLY A 139 3.28 -15.06 -5.05
N PRO A 140 2.28 -15.94 -5.22
CA PRO A 140 1.05 -15.87 -4.45
C PRO A 140 1.37 -15.94 -2.95
N VAL A 141 0.97 -14.93 -2.18
CA VAL A 141 1.04 -14.94 -0.72
C VAL A 141 -0.10 -15.83 -0.23
N THR A 142 0.09 -17.15 -0.34
CA THR A 142 -0.78 -18.11 0.33
C THR A 142 -0.35 -18.16 1.79
N SER A 143 -1.09 -17.51 2.68
CA SER A 143 -0.94 -17.74 4.12
C SER A 143 -1.39 -19.16 4.44
N LYS A 144 -0.47 -20.13 4.32
CA LYS A 144 -0.63 -21.39 5.04
C LYS A 144 -0.41 -21.06 6.51
N ALA A 145 -1.44 -21.27 7.32
CA ALA A 145 -1.38 -21.10 8.78
C ALA A 145 -0.08 -21.69 9.32
N GLY A 146 0.81 -20.81 9.78
CA GLY A 146 2.16 -21.15 10.21
C GLY A 146 2.83 -19.88 10.71
N GLY A 147 2.67 -19.64 12.01
CA GLY A 147 3.12 -18.44 12.68
C GLY A 147 4.60 -18.15 12.47
N HIS A 148 4.89 -16.97 11.93
CA HIS A 148 6.11 -16.24 12.26
C HIS A 148 5.68 -14.93 12.91
N THR A 149 5.48 -15.00 14.22
CA THR A 149 5.45 -13.84 15.09
C THR A 149 6.82 -13.19 15.07
N TYR A 150 6.97 -12.07 14.37
CA TYR A 150 8.09 -11.18 14.62
C TYR A 150 7.82 -10.45 15.94
N PHE A 151 8.42 -10.96 17.02
CA PHE A 151 8.57 -10.26 18.29
C PHE A 151 9.27 -8.92 18.04
N MET A 152 8.54 -7.81 18.11
CA MET A 152 9.16 -6.52 18.41
C MET A 152 9.39 -6.46 19.91
N ALA A 153 10.67 -6.59 20.29
CA ALA A 153 11.14 -6.44 21.65
C ALA A 153 10.89 -5.01 22.16
N ALA A 154 10.30 -4.95 23.35
CA ALA A 154 10.30 -3.89 24.35
C ALA A 154 10.69 -2.46 23.91
N GLY A 155 9.68 -1.62 23.75
CA GLY A 155 9.78 -0.17 23.94
C GLY A 155 8.78 0.26 25.02
N VAL A 156 9.28 0.60 26.21
CA VAL A 156 8.49 1.12 27.32
C VAL A 156 7.78 2.40 26.87
N VAL A 157 6.44 2.36 26.79
CA VAL A 157 5.64 3.56 26.62
C VAL A 157 5.14 4.00 27.99
N VAL A 158 5.83 4.99 28.56
CA VAL A 158 5.28 5.86 29.60
C VAL A 158 4.31 6.81 28.90
N LEU A 159 3.01 6.59 29.04
CA LEU A 159 1.99 7.59 28.69
C LEU A 159 1.44 8.21 29.97
N GLY A 160 2.12 9.28 30.39
CA GLY A 160 1.45 10.38 31.08
C GLY A 160 0.41 10.99 30.13
N GLY A 161 -0.75 11.32 30.67
CA GLY A 161 -1.89 11.84 29.91
C GLY A 161 -1.60 13.18 29.24
N VAL A 162 -2.46 13.51 28.27
CA VAL A 162 -3.24 14.75 28.18
C VAL A 162 -4.26 14.49 27.05
N GLY A 163 -5.54 14.52 27.39
CA GLY A 163 -6.63 14.42 26.44
C GLY A 163 -6.72 15.68 25.58
N PHE A 164 -6.83 15.50 24.27
CA PHE A 164 -7.18 16.57 23.34
C PHE A 164 -8.55 16.27 22.73
N LEU A 165 -9.57 16.94 23.28
CA LEU A 165 -10.95 16.93 22.81
C LEU A 165 -11.04 17.89 21.60
N LEU A 166 -11.13 17.35 20.37
CA LEU A 166 -11.42 18.18 19.18
C LEU A 166 -12.94 18.33 19.00
N ALA A 167 -13.45 19.48 19.44
CA ALA A 167 -14.82 19.91 19.22
C ALA A 167 -15.07 20.23 17.74
N ARG A 168 -15.94 19.45 17.08
CA ARG A 168 -16.37 19.67 15.69
C ARG A 168 -17.50 20.70 15.63
N ARG A 169 -17.19 21.88 15.06
CA ARG A 169 -18.10 23.00 14.82
C ARG A 169 -19.13 22.65 13.72
N ARG A 170 -20.39 22.35 14.09
CA ARG A 170 -21.51 22.22 13.14
C ARG A 170 -21.96 23.61 12.65
N ARG A 171 -21.78 23.91 11.36
CA ARG A 171 -22.53 24.96 10.65
C ARG A 171 -23.97 24.46 10.45
N LYS A 172 -24.96 25.19 10.96
CA LYS A 172 -26.36 25.10 10.50
C LYS A 172 -26.62 26.26 9.55
N ASN A 173 -26.82 25.95 8.27
CA ASN A 173 -27.53 26.78 7.33
C ASN A 173 -29.00 26.33 7.36
N SER A 174 -29.92 27.22 7.69
CA SER A 174 -31.30 27.17 7.20
C SER A 174 -31.81 28.60 7.08
N ARG A 175 -31.99 29.02 5.83
CA ARG A 175 -32.84 30.15 5.43
C ARG A 175 -34.30 29.70 5.49
N MET A 176 -35.12 30.58 6.05
CA MET A 176 -36.51 30.98 5.72
C MET A 176 -37.26 31.28 7.02
#